data_AF-A0A7X4JF23-F1
#
_entry.id   AF-A0A7X4JF23-F1
#
_cell.length_a   1.000
_cell.length_b   1.000
_cell.length_c   1.000
_cell.angle_alpha   90.00
_cell.angle_beta   90.00
_cell.angle_gamma   90.00
#
_symmetry.space_group_name_H-M   'P 1'
#
loop_
_entity.id
_entity.type
_entity.pdbx_description
1 polymer ?
#
loop_
_entity_poly.entity_id
_entity_poly.type
_entity_poly.pdbx_seq_one_letter_code
_entity_poly.pdbx_strand_id
1 'polypeptide(L)'
;MPAPRTTRRWRETKPWSTATCGINWVHSNFCAADGPPVLFGAGDRLTLKAIHMARCRHMRLAFLVSLTVASGSLPGISGALHAQEAPEVRILNASPYAIAADPELRDYVRETAQAAAAEHCAGCHGADLSGTLGVPDLTDYDWLWGVTGQETNDVSPVMAIQQTLLYGVRNRDCPEDQMSYGACADTRYSEMPGYGVLGFTEEQLSDLTEWVLDLAGGDADPAAVARAEPLAPLCAECHGDDSYGYVPYGGPNLRDDIWLYGSDRDIVYDVIANGRLGVCPPWADTLDAATIKSLAVYIWNTSLGL
;
A
#
# COMPACT_ATOMS: atom_id res chain seq x y z
N MET A 1 -7.16 -47.56 -6.19
CA MET A 1 -7.94 -46.66 -7.06
C MET A 1 -9.19 -46.23 -6.31
N PRO A 2 -9.25 -45.01 -5.75
CA PRO A 2 -10.47 -44.44 -5.21
C PRO A 2 -11.11 -43.46 -6.20
N ALA A 3 -12.45 -43.43 -6.19
CA ALA A 3 -13.33 -42.70 -7.10
C ALA A 3 -13.25 -41.16 -6.97
N PRO A 4 -13.63 -40.40 -8.03
CA PRO A 4 -13.57 -38.94 -8.01
C PRO A 4 -14.66 -38.32 -7.13
N ARG A 5 -14.25 -37.39 -6.26
CA ARG A 5 -15.15 -36.57 -5.45
C ARG A 5 -15.91 -35.58 -6.34
N THR A 6 -17.21 -35.54 -6.09
CA THR A 6 -18.24 -34.75 -6.76
C THR A 6 -18.02 -33.24 -6.68
N THR A 7 -18.18 -32.57 -7.81
CA THR A 7 -18.22 -31.11 -7.95
C THR A 7 -19.39 -30.53 -7.14
N ARG A 8 -19.08 -29.59 -6.23
CA ARG A 8 -20.08 -28.89 -5.43
C ARG A 8 -20.76 -27.84 -6.32
N ARG A 9 -22.06 -28.04 -6.54
CA ARG A 9 -22.98 -27.23 -7.34
C ARG A 9 -23.19 -25.86 -6.67
N TRP A 10 -22.76 -24.79 -7.32
CA TRP A 10 -23.10 -23.41 -6.92
C TRP A 10 -24.62 -23.21 -7.00
N ARG A 11 -25.22 -22.69 -5.92
CA ARG A 11 -26.64 -22.32 -5.89
C ARG A 11 -26.84 -21.06 -6.74
N GLU A 12 -27.76 -21.15 -7.68
CA GLU A 12 -28.27 -20.06 -8.50
C GLU A 12 -28.86 -18.95 -7.62
N THR A 13 -28.28 -17.75 -7.67
CA THR A 13 -28.91 -16.52 -7.20
C THR A 13 -29.49 -15.75 -8.39
N LYS A 14 -30.64 -15.10 -8.15
CA LYS A 14 -31.60 -14.57 -9.13
C LYS A 14 -31.02 -13.54 -10.12
N PRO A 15 -31.63 -13.38 -11.31
CA PRO A 15 -31.16 -12.46 -12.35
C PRO A 15 -31.33 -11.00 -11.95
N TRP A 16 -30.27 -10.22 -12.18
CA TRP A 16 -30.24 -8.78 -12.06
C TRP A 16 -31.10 -8.16 -13.17
N SER A 17 -32.12 -7.38 -12.79
CA SER A 17 -32.90 -6.58 -13.72
C SER A 17 -32.02 -5.48 -14.32
N THR A 18 -32.07 -5.35 -15.64
CA THR A 18 -31.40 -4.34 -16.45
C THR A 18 -31.69 -2.92 -15.98
N ALA A 19 -30.72 -2.26 -15.35
CA ALA A 19 -30.71 -0.82 -15.15
C ALA A 19 -29.82 -0.19 -16.22
N THR A 20 -30.45 0.45 -17.21
CA THR A 20 -29.81 1.29 -18.21
C THR A 20 -29.17 2.52 -17.57
N CYS A 21 -27.86 2.69 -17.78
CA CYS A 21 -27.17 3.96 -17.52
C CYS A 21 -27.68 5.03 -18.47
N GLY A 22 -28.50 5.95 -17.96
CA GLY A 22 -28.85 7.21 -18.62
C GLY A 22 -28.30 8.37 -17.80
N ILE A 23 -27.26 9.03 -18.31
CA ILE A 23 -26.80 10.32 -17.80
C ILE A 23 -27.88 11.34 -18.15
N ASN A 24 -28.51 11.95 -17.15
CA ASN A 24 -29.28 13.18 -17.38
C ASN A 24 -29.15 14.13 -16.19
N TRP A 25 -28.34 15.17 -16.41
CA TRP A 25 -28.23 16.36 -15.58
C TRP A 25 -29.48 17.21 -15.75
N VAL A 26 -30.33 17.34 -14.72
CA VAL A 26 -31.27 18.45 -14.61
C VAL A 26 -31.43 18.87 -13.14
N HIS A 27 -31.20 20.17 -12.93
CA HIS A 27 -31.36 20.94 -11.69
C HIS A 27 -32.79 20.90 -11.11
N SER A 28 -32.91 21.07 -9.78
CA SER A 28 -33.81 22.02 -9.08
C SER A 28 -33.64 21.83 -7.56
N ASN A 29 -32.93 22.73 -6.87
CA ASN A 29 -33.42 23.92 -6.14
C ASN A 29 -34.25 23.60 -4.89
N PHE A 30 -33.76 24.02 -3.71
CA PHE A 30 -34.43 25.01 -2.83
C PHE A 30 -33.61 25.26 -1.55
N CYS A 31 -33.17 26.50 -1.36
CA CYS A 31 -33.30 27.25 -0.10
C CYS A 31 -33.03 28.73 -0.42
N ALA A 32 -34.09 29.54 -0.35
CA ALA A 32 -34.08 30.98 -0.57
C ALA A 32 -33.80 31.74 0.72
N ALA A 33 -33.13 32.89 0.60
CA ALA A 33 -33.19 33.98 1.57
C ALA A 33 -33.19 35.32 0.81
N ASP A 34 -34.17 36.16 1.13
CA ASP A 34 -34.56 37.39 0.42
C ASP A 34 -33.64 38.60 0.71
N GLY A 35 -33.39 39.42 -0.32
CA GLY A 35 -32.79 40.76 -0.23
C GLY A 35 -32.64 41.43 -1.62
N PRO A 36 -32.95 42.74 -1.78
CA PRO A 36 -33.39 43.34 -3.06
C PRO A 36 -32.28 43.67 -4.09
N PRO A 37 -32.65 43.87 -5.38
CA PRO A 37 -31.73 43.85 -6.52
C PRO A 37 -31.15 45.22 -6.84
N VAL A 38 -29.94 45.25 -7.39
CA VAL A 38 -29.40 46.41 -8.11
C VAL A 38 -29.14 46.00 -9.56
N LEU A 39 -29.83 46.67 -10.47
CA LEU A 39 -29.79 46.54 -11.93
C LEU A 39 -28.87 47.59 -12.56
N PHE A 40 -28.69 47.45 -13.89
CA PHE A 40 -27.99 48.26 -14.90
C PHE A 40 -26.54 47.81 -15.18
N GLY A 41 -26.13 47.49 -16.40
CA GLY A 41 -26.76 47.59 -17.72
C GLY A 41 -25.68 47.39 -18.80
N ALA A 42 -26.06 46.75 -19.90
CA ALA A 42 -25.22 46.52 -21.09
C ALA A 42 -24.91 47.82 -21.85
N GLY A 43 -23.79 47.88 -22.57
CA GLY A 43 -23.56 48.90 -23.60
C GLY A 43 -22.11 49.14 -24.03
N ASP A 44 -21.74 48.54 -25.17
CA ASP A 44 -20.89 49.04 -26.26
C ASP A 44 -19.44 49.57 -26.09
N ARG A 45 -18.56 48.88 -26.84
CA ARG A 45 -17.44 49.36 -27.68
C ARG A 45 -16.58 50.51 -27.14
N LEU A 46 -15.35 50.16 -26.74
CA LEU A 46 -14.24 51.11 -26.64
C LEU A 46 -13.16 50.84 -27.69
N THR A 47 -12.87 51.92 -28.39
CA THR A 47 -12.02 52.15 -29.55
C THR A 47 -10.53 52.12 -29.22
N LEU A 48 -9.73 51.71 -30.20
CA LEU A 48 -8.26 51.84 -30.19
C LEU A 48 -7.86 53.30 -29.97
N LYS A 49 -7.12 53.58 -28.89
CA LYS A 49 -6.34 54.82 -28.75
C LYS A 49 -5.00 54.63 -29.46
N ALA A 50 -4.84 55.31 -30.58
CA ALA A 50 -3.57 55.52 -31.25
C ALA A 50 -2.66 56.41 -30.38
N ILE A 51 -1.55 55.87 -29.91
CA ILE A 51 -0.48 56.65 -29.27
C ILE A 51 0.39 57.26 -30.37
N HIS A 52 0.51 58.58 -30.34
CA HIS A 52 1.43 59.36 -31.17
C HIS A 52 2.88 58.97 -30.89
N MET A 53 3.57 58.38 -31.87
CA MET A 53 5.03 58.28 -31.86
C MET A 53 5.64 59.43 -32.67
N ALA A 54 6.34 60.30 -31.94
CA ALA A 54 7.17 61.35 -32.50
C ALA A 54 8.41 60.75 -33.18
N ARG A 55 8.83 61.42 -34.26
CA ARG A 55 9.92 61.07 -35.16
C ARG A 55 11.27 61.00 -34.44
N CYS A 56 11.97 59.87 -34.56
CA CYS A 56 13.44 59.85 -34.62
C CYS A 56 13.88 58.92 -35.75
N ARG A 57 14.50 59.52 -36.78
CA ARG A 57 15.29 58.83 -37.81
C ARG A 57 16.46 58.12 -37.11
N HIS A 58 16.87 56.99 -37.67
CA HIS A 58 18.16 56.28 -37.61
C HIS A 58 18.00 54.80 -37.21
N MET A 59 18.73 53.95 -37.93
CA MET A 59 18.87 52.50 -37.82
C MET A 59 17.87 51.62 -38.59
N ARG A 60 18.27 51.39 -39.84
CA ARG A 60 18.06 50.16 -40.60
C ARG A 60 18.59 48.97 -39.80
N LEU A 61 17.74 47.99 -39.49
CA LEU A 61 17.93 46.57 -39.79
C LEU A 61 16.67 45.82 -39.34
N ALA A 62 15.85 45.42 -40.32
CA ALA A 62 14.73 44.53 -40.09
C ALA A 62 15.29 43.10 -39.96
N PHE A 63 15.27 42.55 -38.75
CA PHE A 63 15.22 41.11 -38.53
C PHE A 63 13.92 40.82 -37.80
N LEU A 64 12.86 40.56 -38.59
CA LEU A 64 11.66 39.92 -38.10
C LEU A 64 12.01 38.45 -37.87
N VAL A 65 12.36 38.10 -36.63
CA VAL A 65 12.19 36.72 -36.16
C VAL A 65 10.70 36.54 -35.98
N SER A 66 10.05 35.99 -37.01
CA SER A 66 8.67 35.50 -36.90
C SER A 66 8.67 34.36 -35.90
N LEU A 67 8.33 34.67 -34.66
CA LEU A 67 7.94 33.66 -33.67
C LEU A 67 6.53 33.19 -34.04
N THR A 68 6.43 32.25 -34.98
CA THR A 68 5.24 31.40 -35.09
C THR A 68 5.19 30.55 -33.84
N VAL A 69 4.44 31.00 -32.83
CA VAL A 69 3.93 30.13 -31.78
C VAL A 69 2.95 29.19 -32.46
N ALA A 70 3.45 28.05 -32.92
CA ALA A 70 2.60 26.92 -33.24
C ALA A 70 2.02 26.44 -31.91
N SER A 71 0.77 26.79 -31.65
CA SER A 71 -0.11 26.21 -30.63
C SER A 71 -0.46 24.77 -31.02
N GLY A 72 0.57 23.93 -31.14
CA GLY A 72 0.47 22.49 -31.16
C GLY A 72 0.94 21.99 -29.81
N SER A 73 0.00 21.49 -29.00
CA SER A 73 0.33 20.63 -27.88
C SER A 73 1.25 19.52 -28.41
N LEU A 74 2.53 19.54 -28.03
CA LEU A 74 3.48 18.48 -28.36
C LEU A 74 3.46 17.48 -27.20
N PRO A 75 2.70 16.36 -27.29
CA PRO A 75 2.72 15.31 -26.27
C PRO A 75 4.05 14.52 -26.21
N GLY A 76 5.11 14.96 -26.89
CA GLY A 76 6.35 14.18 -27.09
C GLY A 76 7.64 14.75 -26.52
N ILE A 77 7.68 16.02 -26.07
CA ILE A 77 8.95 16.60 -25.60
C ILE A 77 9.34 16.05 -24.22
N SER A 78 8.38 15.85 -23.31
CA SER A 78 8.66 15.30 -21.97
C SER A 78 9.12 13.83 -22.02
N GLY A 79 8.54 13.01 -22.91
CA GLY A 79 8.92 11.60 -23.06
C GLY A 79 10.32 11.42 -23.64
N ALA A 80 10.75 12.29 -24.56
CA ALA A 80 12.10 12.27 -25.12
C ALA A 80 13.16 12.87 -24.17
N LEU A 81 12.78 13.78 -23.26
CA LEU A 81 13.69 14.32 -22.25
C LEU A 81 14.05 13.27 -21.18
N HIS A 82 13.08 12.48 -20.71
CA HIS A 82 13.33 11.45 -19.70
C HIS A 82 14.15 10.26 -20.23
N ALA A 83 14.18 10.01 -21.54
CA ALA A 83 14.97 8.92 -22.13
C ALA A 83 16.49 9.14 -22.06
N GLN A 84 16.96 10.34 -21.70
CA GLN A 84 18.39 10.66 -21.53
C GLN A 84 18.83 10.67 -20.06
N GLU A 85 17.89 10.59 -19.12
CA GLU A 85 18.22 10.53 -17.69
C GLU A 85 18.73 9.13 -17.33
N ALA A 86 19.62 9.05 -16.35
CA ALA A 86 20.12 7.78 -15.87
C ALA A 86 18.99 6.99 -15.16
N PRO A 87 18.98 5.64 -15.24
CA PRO A 87 17.91 4.81 -14.68
C PRO A 87 17.58 5.08 -13.21
N GLU A 88 18.60 5.40 -12.39
CA GLU A 88 18.48 5.72 -10.97
C GLU A 88 17.64 6.99 -10.69
N VAL A 89 17.61 7.93 -11.64
CA VAL A 89 16.76 9.13 -11.53
C VAL A 89 15.37 8.85 -12.07
N ARG A 90 15.30 8.11 -13.18
CA ARG A 90 14.03 7.77 -13.84
C ARG A 90 13.13 6.91 -12.96
N ILE A 91 13.71 5.93 -12.26
CA ILE A 91 12.95 5.04 -11.38
C ILE A 91 12.22 5.83 -10.28
N LEU A 92 12.83 6.87 -9.72
CA LEU A 92 12.25 7.67 -8.62
C LEU A 92 10.92 8.31 -9.03
N ASN A 93 10.76 8.66 -10.30
CA ASN A 93 9.56 9.32 -10.83
C ASN A 93 8.62 8.35 -11.59
N ALA A 94 9.04 7.11 -11.83
CA ALA A 94 8.24 6.12 -12.55
C ALA A 94 7.20 5.45 -11.63
N SER A 95 6.00 5.20 -12.15
CA SER A 95 5.04 4.29 -11.49
C SER A 95 5.48 2.84 -11.68
N PRO A 96 5.02 1.88 -10.85
CA PRO A 96 5.31 0.46 -11.07
C PRO A 96 4.89 -0.03 -12.46
N TYR A 97 3.76 0.47 -12.98
CA TYR A 97 3.35 0.21 -14.37
C TYR A 97 4.36 0.74 -15.40
N ALA A 98 4.86 1.96 -15.22
CA ALA A 98 5.85 2.54 -16.13
C ALA A 98 7.18 1.78 -16.07
N ILE A 99 7.58 1.32 -14.89
CA ILE A 99 8.76 0.45 -14.72
C ILE A 99 8.54 -0.87 -15.45
N ALA A 100 7.40 -1.54 -15.27
CA ALA A 100 7.08 -2.81 -15.93
C ALA A 100 7.01 -2.69 -17.46
N ALA A 101 6.63 -1.53 -17.99
CA ALA A 101 6.56 -1.26 -19.42
C ALA A 101 7.93 -0.94 -20.06
N ASP A 102 8.96 -0.66 -19.26
CA ASP A 102 10.27 -0.24 -19.74
C ASP A 102 11.34 -1.33 -19.50
N PRO A 103 11.89 -1.97 -20.56
CA PRO A 103 12.91 -3.01 -20.41
C PRO A 103 14.15 -2.57 -19.61
N GLU A 104 14.62 -1.33 -19.80
CA GLU A 104 15.81 -0.82 -19.13
C GLU A 104 15.55 -0.63 -17.64
N LEU A 105 14.38 -0.09 -17.27
CA LEU A 105 14.03 0.07 -15.86
C LEU A 105 13.75 -1.27 -15.16
N ARG A 106 13.18 -2.26 -15.86
CA ARG A 106 13.03 -3.61 -15.30
C ARG A 106 14.37 -4.26 -15.01
N ASP A 107 15.32 -4.13 -15.94
CA ASP A 107 16.66 -4.69 -15.78
C ASP A 107 17.40 -3.99 -14.62
N TYR A 108 17.34 -2.66 -14.59
CA TYR A 108 17.90 -1.87 -13.49
C TYR A 108 17.30 -2.24 -12.12
N VAL A 109 15.96 -2.35 -12.02
CA VAL A 109 15.28 -2.76 -10.79
C VAL A 109 15.75 -4.14 -10.35
N ARG A 110 15.76 -5.12 -11.25
CA ARG A 110 16.15 -6.50 -10.94
C ARG A 110 17.58 -6.56 -10.43
N GLU A 111 18.53 -5.95 -11.13
CA GLU A 111 19.95 -5.99 -10.78
C GLU A 111 20.22 -5.26 -9.45
N THR A 112 19.66 -4.07 -9.28
CA THR A 112 19.83 -3.24 -8.07
C THR A 112 19.19 -3.92 -6.86
N ALA A 113 17.96 -4.41 -7.01
CA ALA A 113 17.22 -5.03 -5.92
C ALA A 113 17.81 -6.38 -5.52
N GLN A 114 18.25 -7.23 -6.47
CA GLN A 114 18.86 -8.52 -6.15
C GLN A 114 20.16 -8.35 -5.36
N ALA A 115 21.00 -7.39 -5.76
CA ALA A 115 22.22 -7.09 -5.02
C ALA A 115 21.90 -6.63 -3.58
N ALA A 116 21.00 -5.66 -3.43
CA ALA A 116 20.63 -5.12 -2.13
C ALA A 116 19.91 -6.16 -1.25
N ALA A 117 19.03 -6.99 -1.82
CA ALA A 117 18.32 -8.04 -1.10
C ALA A 117 19.29 -9.11 -0.58
N ALA A 118 20.27 -9.51 -1.40
CA ALA A 118 21.29 -10.47 -0.98
C ALA A 118 22.18 -9.94 0.16
N GLU A 119 22.51 -8.65 0.13
CA GLU A 119 23.39 -8.03 1.14
C GLU A 119 22.66 -7.69 2.44
N HIS A 120 21.42 -7.19 2.37
CA HIS A 120 20.75 -6.57 3.51
C HIS A 120 19.52 -7.32 4.01
N CYS A 121 18.84 -8.10 3.17
CA CYS A 121 17.57 -8.73 3.51
C CYS A 121 17.69 -10.24 3.74
N ALA A 122 18.52 -10.91 2.94
CA ALA A 122 18.61 -12.38 2.90
C ALA A 122 19.08 -13.01 4.21
N GLY A 123 19.82 -12.27 5.04
CA GLY A 123 20.23 -12.73 6.37
C GLY A 123 19.06 -13.06 7.31
N CYS A 124 17.90 -12.41 7.11
CA CYS A 124 16.68 -12.66 7.89
C CYS A 124 15.61 -13.37 7.05
N HIS A 125 15.34 -12.87 5.84
CA HIS A 125 14.26 -13.36 4.99
C HIS A 125 14.64 -14.58 4.14
N GLY A 126 15.87 -15.09 4.25
CA GLY A 126 16.35 -16.19 3.40
C GLY A 126 16.86 -15.72 2.04
N ALA A 127 17.65 -16.56 1.37
CA ALA A 127 18.28 -16.20 0.09
C ALA A 127 17.27 -16.01 -1.06
N ASP A 128 16.13 -16.71 -0.96
CA ASP A 128 14.98 -16.63 -1.86
C ASP A 128 13.89 -15.67 -1.34
N LEU A 129 14.12 -15.03 -0.19
CA LEU A 129 13.17 -14.14 0.50
C LEU A 129 11.90 -14.84 0.99
N SER A 130 11.87 -16.17 1.06
CA SER A 130 10.71 -16.95 1.48
C SER A 130 10.48 -16.97 3.00
N GLY A 131 11.23 -16.17 3.75
CA GLY A 131 11.11 -16.08 5.20
C GLY A 131 11.71 -17.27 5.94
N THR A 132 11.59 -17.20 7.28
CA THR A 132 11.93 -18.27 8.22
C THR A 132 10.96 -18.20 9.40
N LEU A 133 11.08 -19.10 10.39
CA LEU A 133 10.20 -19.04 11.56
C LEU A 133 10.29 -17.68 12.26
N GLY A 134 9.16 -16.96 12.34
CA GLY A 134 9.09 -15.61 12.91
C GLY A 134 9.49 -14.48 11.96
N VAL A 135 9.91 -14.78 10.73
CA VAL A 135 10.29 -13.80 9.70
C VAL A 135 9.42 -13.97 8.45
N PRO A 136 8.70 -12.93 7.99
CA PRO A 136 7.75 -13.06 6.89
C PRO A 136 8.37 -13.56 5.58
N ASP A 137 7.60 -14.34 4.84
CA ASP A 137 7.81 -14.60 3.42
C ASP A 137 7.49 -13.31 2.63
N LEU A 138 8.43 -12.81 1.83
CA LEU A 138 8.24 -11.61 1.02
C LEU A 138 7.81 -11.93 -0.42
N THR A 139 7.65 -13.21 -0.72
CA THR A 139 7.32 -13.78 -2.03
C THR A 139 5.92 -14.38 -2.09
N ASP A 140 5.21 -14.40 -0.96
CA ASP A 140 3.79 -14.77 -0.91
C ASP A 140 2.89 -13.53 -1.08
N TYR A 141 1.59 -13.78 -1.09
CA TYR A 141 0.58 -12.73 -1.25
C TYR A 141 0.01 -12.22 0.09
N ASP A 142 0.52 -12.70 1.23
CA ASP A 142 0.01 -12.33 2.55
C ASP A 142 0.89 -11.27 3.21
N TRP A 143 0.29 -10.09 3.42
CA TRP A 143 1.02 -8.92 3.89
C TRP A 143 0.45 -8.45 5.21
N LEU A 144 1.26 -8.50 6.27
CA LEU A 144 0.94 -7.85 7.55
C LEU A 144 0.64 -6.36 7.33
N TRP A 145 1.58 -5.68 6.67
CA TRP A 145 1.48 -4.26 6.35
C TRP A 145 1.59 -4.07 4.84
N GLY A 146 0.45 -3.97 4.18
CA GLY A 146 0.38 -3.90 2.73
C GLY A 146 -1.05 -3.79 2.27
N VAL A 147 -1.37 -4.26 1.08
CA VAL A 147 -2.75 -4.26 0.61
C VAL A 147 -3.29 -5.68 0.59
N THR A 148 -4.34 -5.91 1.36
CA THR A 148 -5.18 -7.09 1.22
C THR A 148 -6.28 -6.79 0.19
N GLY A 149 -6.60 -7.78 -0.63
CA GLY A 149 -7.40 -7.68 -1.86
C GLY A 149 -8.49 -6.61 -1.84
N GLN A 150 -8.25 -5.53 -2.60
CA GLN A 150 -9.24 -4.58 -3.14
C GLN A 150 -8.58 -3.44 -3.94
N GLU A 151 -7.25 -3.34 -3.92
CA GLU A 151 -6.54 -2.36 -4.73
C GLU A 151 -6.46 -2.73 -6.20
N THR A 152 -6.70 -1.74 -7.05
CA THR A 152 -6.76 -1.89 -8.51
C THR A 152 -5.47 -1.50 -9.21
N ASN A 153 -4.43 -1.09 -8.46
CA ASN A 153 -3.15 -0.70 -9.02
C ASN A 153 -1.98 -1.07 -8.09
N ASP A 154 -0.80 -1.22 -8.68
CA ASP A 154 0.43 -1.64 -7.99
C ASP A 154 1.07 -0.54 -7.14
N VAL A 155 0.54 0.69 -7.14
CA VAL A 155 1.23 1.83 -6.52
C VAL A 155 1.20 1.72 -5.00
N SER A 156 0.06 1.46 -4.39
CA SER A 156 -0.03 1.42 -2.93
C SER A 156 0.64 0.20 -2.29
N PRO A 157 0.64 -1.03 -2.85
CA PRO A 157 1.50 -2.10 -2.33
C PRO A 157 2.99 -1.72 -2.34
N VAL A 158 3.49 -1.17 -3.46
CA VAL A 158 4.88 -0.73 -3.56
C VAL A 158 5.18 0.35 -2.52
N MET A 159 4.32 1.36 -2.37
CA MET A 159 4.49 2.40 -1.34
C MET A 159 4.46 1.83 0.08
N ALA A 160 3.61 0.82 0.36
CA ALA A 160 3.53 0.17 1.66
C ALA A 160 4.81 -0.60 1.99
N ILE A 161 5.40 -1.27 1.01
CA ILE A 161 6.71 -1.94 1.16
C ILE A 161 7.80 -0.89 1.34
N GLN A 162 7.81 0.20 0.55
CA GLN A 162 8.76 1.30 0.71
C GLN A 162 8.71 1.92 2.11
N GLN A 163 7.52 2.12 2.69
CA GLN A 163 7.37 2.61 4.06
C GLN A 163 8.10 1.71 5.05
N THR A 164 7.90 0.39 4.95
CA THR A 164 8.55 -0.58 5.82
C THR A 164 10.06 -0.60 5.62
N LEU A 165 10.55 -0.47 4.39
CA LEU A 165 11.98 -0.37 4.11
C LEU A 165 12.60 0.93 4.65
N LEU A 166 11.90 2.06 4.52
CA LEU A 166 12.40 3.36 4.97
C LEU A 166 12.50 3.44 6.50
N TYR A 167 11.41 3.11 7.19
CA TYR A 167 11.24 3.40 8.62
C TYR A 167 11.25 2.16 9.52
N GLY A 168 11.30 0.96 8.94
CA GLY A 168 11.32 -0.29 9.68
C GLY A 168 10.00 -0.62 10.38
N VAL A 169 10.08 -1.64 11.23
CA VAL A 169 9.02 -2.12 12.13
C VAL A 169 9.53 -2.02 13.56
N ARG A 170 8.79 -1.29 14.41
CA ARG A 170 9.12 -1.02 15.82
C ARG A 170 10.52 -0.42 15.99
N ASN A 171 10.95 0.40 15.03
CA ASN A 171 12.23 1.09 15.12
C ASN A 171 12.24 2.02 16.34
N ARG A 172 13.30 1.97 17.15
CA ARG A 172 13.51 2.86 18.31
C ARG A 172 14.80 3.67 18.20
N ASP A 173 15.51 3.54 17.09
CA ASP A 173 16.79 4.18 16.85
C ASP A 173 16.57 5.57 16.24
N CYS A 174 16.08 6.51 17.05
CA CYS A 174 15.91 7.92 16.71
C CYS A 174 15.99 8.80 17.97
N PRO A 175 16.17 10.12 17.80
CA PRO A 175 16.08 11.08 18.89
C PRO A 175 14.75 10.99 19.66
N GLU A 176 14.78 11.20 20.98
CA GLU A 176 13.60 11.09 21.86
C GLU A 176 12.46 12.04 21.47
N ASP A 177 12.78 13.21 20.93
CA ASP A 177 11.79 14.20 20.44
C ASP A 177 11.07 13.76 19.15
N GLN A 178 11.58 12.73 18.47
CA GLN A 178 10.96 12.10 17.31
C GLN A 178 10.23 10.80 17.67
N MET A 179 10.29 10.37 18.94
CA MET A 179 9.58 9.17 19.39
C MET A 179 8.11 9.49 19.65
N SER A 180 7.22 8.68 19.11
CA SER A 180 5.80 8.66 19.42
C SER A 180 5.43 7.30 20.01
N TYR A 181 4.85 7.28 21.21
CA TYR A 181 4.49 6.06 21.93
C TYR A 181 5.63 5.03 22.09
N GLY A 182 6.88 5.50 22.21
CA GLY A 182 8.04 4.64 22.46
C GLY A 182 8.73 4.06 21.22
N ALA A 183 8.32 4.47 20.02
CA ALA A 183 8.95 4.13 18.74
C ALA A 183 9.15 5.37 17.86
N CYS A 184 10.00 5.29 16.85
CA CYS A 184 10.28 6.39 15.94
C CYS A 184 9.07 6.77 15.11
N ALA A 185 8.96 8.06 14.76
CA ALA A 185 7.96 8.52 13.81
C ALA A 185 7.97 7.66 12.53
N ASP A 186 6.78 7.42 11.98
CA ASP A 186 6.55 6.71 10.71
C ASP A 186 6.96 5.22 10.67
N THR A 187 7.57 4.67 11.71
CA THR A 187 7.83 3.22 11.79
C THR A 187 6.53 2.44 11.86
N ARG A 188 6.49 1.24 11.28
CA ARG A 188 5.35 0.34 11.46
C ARG A 188 5.31 -0.08 12.93
N TYR A 189 4.17 0.11 13.59
CA TYR A 189 4.02 -0.26 14.99
C TYR A 189 2.76 -1.10 15.18
N SER A 190 2.96 -2.25 15.81
CA SER A 190 1.92 -3.11 16.37
C SER A 190 2.56 -3.95 17.45
N GLU A 191 1.84 -4.75 18.22
CA GLU A 191 2.41 -5.81 19.04
C GLU A 191 1.35 -6.87 19.26
N MET A 192 1.75 -8.14 19.23
CA MET A 192 0.88 -9.18 19.77
C MET A 192 1.16 -9.21 21.28
N PRO A 193 0.23 -8.73 22.14
CA PRO A 193 0.47 -8.71 23.57
C PRO A 193 0.53 -10.14 24.12
N GLY A 194 1.36 -10.34 25.13
CA GLY A 194 1.36 -11.58 25.90
C GLY A 194 0.23 -11.58 26.92
N TYR A 195 -0.86 -12.28 26.65
CA TYR A 195 -2.02 -12.28 27.55
C TYR A 195 -1.72 -12.95 28.91
N GLY A 196 -0.72 -13.83 28.96
CA GLY A 196 -0.25 -14.42 30.22
C GLY A 196 0.32 -13.36 31.17
N VAL A 197 1.10 -12.40 30.67
CA VAL A 197 1.60 -11.28 31.49
C VAL A 197 0.51 -10.26 31.83
N LEU A 198 -0.60 -10.26 31.08
CA LEU A 198 -1.78 -9.43 31.35
C LEU A 198 -2.77 -10.09 32.32
N GLY A 199 -2.42 -11.25 32.89
CA GLY A 199 -3.18 -11.89 33.98
C GLY A 199 -4.23 -12.90 33.53
N PHE A 200 -4.18 -13.35 32.28
CA PHE A 200 -5.04 -14.45 31.82
C PHE A 200 -4.61 -15.76 32.51
N THR A 201 -5.58 -16.59 32.85
CA THR A 201 -5.31 -17.92 33.40
C THR A 201 -4.88 -18.90 32.31
N GLU A 202 -4.17 -19.96 32.68
CA GLU A 202 -3.81 -21.05 31.76
C GLU A 202 -5.03 -21.62 31.03
N GLU A 203 -6.19 -21.71 31.70
CA GLU A 203 -7.45 -22.16 31.09
C GLU A 203 -7.92 -21.19 30.01
N GLN A 204 -7.91 -19.88 30.27
CA GLN A 204 -8.29 -18.87 29.27
C GLN A 204 -7.34 -18.87 28.06
N LEU A 205 -6.03 -19.02 28.30
CA LEU A 205 -5.03 -19.09 27.23
C LEU A 205 -5.21 -20.36 26.38
N SER A 206 -5.48 -21.50 27.02
CA SER A 206 -5.78 -22.76 26.33
C SER A 206 -7.08 -22.65 25.53
N ASP A 207 -8.12 -22.05 26.09
CA ASP A 207 -9.41 -21.87 25.40
C ASP A 207 -9.28 -20.96 24.18
N LEU A 208 -8.54 -19.86 24.30
CA LEU A 208 -8.22 -18.97 23.17
C LEU A 208 -7.39 -19.67 22.09
N THR A 209 -6.48 -20.56 22.49
CA THR A 209 -5.69 -21.37 21.56
C THR A 209 -6.61 -22.26 20.71
N GLU A 210 -7.55 -22.97 21.34
CA GLU A 210 -8.53 -23.78 20.61
C GLU A 210 -9.42 -22.93 19.70
N TRP A 211 -9.83 -21.74 20.15
CA TRP A 211 -10.61 -20.80 19.35
C TRP A 211 -9.85 -20.34 18.09
N VAL A 212 -8.57 -19.98 18.20
CA VAL A 212 -7.74 -19.61 17.04
C VAL A 212 -7.54 -20.80 16.09
N LEU A 213 -7.35 -22.01 16.61
CA LEU A 213 -7.23 -23.21 15.78
C LEU A 213 -8.55 -23.54 15.05
N ASP A 214 -9.71 -23.33 15.68
CA ASP A 214 -11.03 -23.49 15.07
C ASP A 214 -11.25 -22.47 13.94
N LEU A 215 -10.82 -21.21 14.13
CA LEU A 215 -10.91 -20.17 13.10
C LEU A 215 -10.20 -20.54 11.80
N ALA A 216 -9.02 -21.16 11.92
CA ALA A 216 -8.22 -21.65 10.80
C ALA A 216 -8.73 -22.97 10.21
N GLY A 217 -9.84 -23.51 10.73
CA GLY A 217 -10.42 -24.78 10.28
C GLY A 217 -9.63 -26.02 10.73
N GLY A 218 -8.80 -25.88 11.76
CA GLY A 218 -8.04 -26.96 12.39
C GLY A 218 -8.88 -27.86 13.29
N ASP A 219 -8.23 -28.84 13.93
CA ASP A 219 -8.84 -29.69 14.95
C ASP A 219 -8.79 -28.96 16.30
N ALA A 220 -9.97 -28.63 16.85
CA ALA A 220 -10.13 -27.86 18.08
C ALA A 220 -11.20 -28.46 19.01
N ASP A 221 -11.05 -28.27 20.33
CA ASP A 221 -12.08 -28.66 21.30
C ASP A 221 -13.28 -27.69 21.26
N PRO A 222 -14.48 -28.12 20.81
CA PRO A 222 -15.63 -27.23 20.72
C PRO A 222 -16.09 -26.65 22.06
N ALA A 223 -15.83 -27.35 23.17
CA ALA A 223 -16.17 -26.86 24.50
C ALA A 223 -15.24 -25.72 24.93
N ALA A 224 -13.97 -25.77 24.55
CA ALA A 224 -12.99 -24.71 24.79
C ALA A 224 -13.28 -23.49 23.91
N VAL A 225 -13.59 -23.70 22.62
CA VAL A 225 -14.02 -22.65 21.69
C VAL A 225 -15.21 -21.86 22.25
N ALA A 226 -16.22 -22.55 22.80
CA ALA A 226 -17.39 -21.89 23.39
C ALA A 226 -17.06 -21.10 24.67
N ARG A 227 -16.06 -21.53 25.45
CA ARG A 227 -15.59 -20.78 26.64
C ARG A 227 -14.78 -19.54 26.26
N ALA A 228 -14.08 -19.57 25.12
CA ALA A 228 -13.29 -18.46 24.60
C ALA A 228 -14.13 -17.37 23.91
N GLU A 229 -15.33 -17.68 23.41
CA GLU A 229 -16.18 -16.75 22.65
C GLU A 229 -16.37 -15.37 23.33
N PRO A 230 -16.56 -15.25 24.66
CA PRO A 230 -16.65 -13.94 25.32
C PRO A 230 -15.36 -13.11 25.29
N LEU A 231 -14.20 -13.73 25.05
CA LEU A 231 -12.88 -13.10 24.97
C LEU A 231 -12.49 -12.74 23.52
N ALA A 232 -13.13 -13.36 22.52
CA ALA A 232 -12.84 -13.13 21.10
C ALA A 232 -12.82 -11.65 20.65
N PRO A 233 -13.66 -10.74 21.18
CA PRO A 233 -13.60 -9.33 20.81
C PRO A 233 -12.25 -8.67 21.09
N LEU A 234 -11.48 -9.15 22.08
CA LEU A 234 -10.14 -8.62 22.37
C LEU A 234 -9.15 -8.90 21.24
N CYS A 235 -9.31 -10.03 20.55
CA CYS A 235 -8.49 -10.40 19.40
C CYS A 235 -8.91 -9.62 18.15
N ALA A 236 -10.22 -9.38 17.99
CA ALA A 236 -10.79 -8.66 16.86
C ALA A 236 -10.30 -7.21 16.72
N GLU A 237 -9.94 -6.55 17.82
CA GLU A 237 -9.40 -5.19 17.79
C GLU A 237 -8.15 -5.05 16.91
N CYS A 238 -7.33 -6.11 16.86
CA CYS A 238 -6.09 -6.14 16.09
C CYS A 238 -6.17 -7.06 14.87
N HIS A 239 -6.99 -8.11 14.90
CA HIS A 239 -7.10 -9.10 13.82
C HIS A 239 -8.36 -8.92 12.96
N GLY A 240 -9.13 -7.86 13.18
CA GLY A 240 -10.40 -7.59 12.50
C GLY A 240 -11.59 -8.33 13.10
N ASP A 241 -12.78 -7.76 12.98
CA ASP A 241 -14.05 -8.32 13.50
C ASP A 241 -14.36 -9.72 12.97
N ASP A 242 -13.91 -10.00 11.75
CA ASP A 242 -14.06 -11.28 11.08
C ASP A 242 -12.80 -12.14 11.15
N SER A 243 -11.74 -11.68 11.83
CA SER A 243 -10.45 -12.37 11.98
C SER A 243 -9.68 -12.59 10.67
N TYR A 244 -10.01 -11.87 9.59
CA TYR A 244 -9.24 -11.89 8.33
C TYR A 244 -8.01 -10.98 8.34
N GLY A 245 -7.67 -10.41 9.50
CA GLY A 245 -6.54 -9.50 9.68
C GLY A 245 -6.96 -8.03 9.62
N TYR A 246 -6.09 -7.18 10.15
CA TYR A 246 -6.26 -5.72 10.11
C TYR A 246 -4.96 -5.04 9.71
N VAL A 247 -4.80 -4.88 8.40
CA VAL A 247 -3.63 -4.28 7.73
C VAL A 247 -3.12 -2.98 8.37
N PRO A 248 -3.96 -1.97 8.70
CA PRO A 248 -3.47 -0.73 9.28
C PRO A 248 -2.68 -0.94 10.58
N TYR A 249 -3.00 -2.01 11.31
CA TYR A 249 -2.33 -2.39 12.55
C TYR A 249 -1.38 -3.58 12.36
N GLY A 250 -1.21 -4.14 11.15
CA GLY A 250 -0.33 -5.29 10.96
C GLY A 250 -0.81 -6.59 11.61
N GLY A 251 -2.10 -6.70 11.93
CA GLY A 251 -2.66 -7.92 12.51
C GLY A 251 -2.86 -8.97 11.43
N PRO A 252 -2.21 -10.15 11.52
CA PRO A 252 -2.34 -11.20 10.52
C PRO A 252 -3.75 -11.78 10.50
N ASN A 253 -4.09 -12.39 9.37
CA ASN A 253 -5.26 -13.25 9.23
C ASN A 253 -5.14 -14.47 10.15
N LEU A 254 -6.20 -14.81 10.88
CA LEU A 254 -6.24 -15.98 11.77
C LEU A 254 -7.05 -17.15 11.17
N ARG A 255 -7.53 -16.99 9.93
CA ARG A 255 -8.40 -17.95 9.24
C ARG A 255 -7.74 -18.67 8.05
N ASP A 256 -6.53 -18.29 7.67
CA ASP A 256 -5.80 -18.96 6.59
C ASP A 256 -4.80 -19.99 7.12
N ASP A 257 -4.06 -20.57 6.18
CA ASP A 257 -3.02 -21.55 6.41
C ASP A 257 -1.60 -20.96 6.38
N ILE A 258 -1.47 -19.63 6.52
CA ILE A 258 -0.18 -18.92 6.48
C ILE A 258 0.22 -18.52 7.90
N TRP A 259 1.20 -19.22 8.45
CA TRP A 259 1.62 -19.07 9.86
C TRP A 259 3.06 -18.60 9.97
N LEU A 260 3.25 -17.40 10.51
CA LEU A 260 4.59 -16.85 10.73
C LEU A 260 5.39 -17.63 11.78
N TYR A 261 4.75 -18.09 12.85
CA TYR A 261 5.40 -18.79 13.97
C TYR A 261 5.12 -20.29 13.99
N GLY A 262 4.23 -20.79 13.12
CA GLY A 262 3.73 -22.17 13.11
C GLY A 262 2.31 -22.30 13.67
N SER A 263 1.63 -23.37 13.24
CA SER A 263 0.22 -23.66 13.55
C SER A 263 0.04 -24.72 14.64
N ASP A 264 1.14 -25.26 15.19
CA ASP A 264 1.06 -26.26 16.25
C ASP A 264 0.43 -25.64 17.51
N ARG A 265 -0.43 -26.40 18.18
CA ARG A 265 -1.18 -25.93 19.36
C ARG A 265 -0.30 -25.29 20.43
N ASP A 266 0.84 -25.91 20.75
CA ASP A 266 1.78 -25.38 21.75
C ASP A 266 2.44 -24.07 21.31
N ILE A 267 2.65 -23.90 20.00
CA ILE A 267 3.18 -22.67 19.42
C ILE A 267 2.12 -21.56 19.48
N VAL A 268 0.88 -21.86 19.10
CA VAL A 268 -0.22 -20.88 19.15
C VAL A 268 -0.46 -20.45 20.59
N TYR A 269 -0.44 -21.39 21.54
CA TYR A 269 -0.49 -21.10 22.97
C TYR A 269 0.63 -20.14 23.39
N ASP A 270 1.87 -20.43 23.00
CA ASP A 270 3.02 -19.59 23.33
C ASP A 270 2.92 -18.18 22.72
N VAL A 271 2.42 -18.05 21.49
CA VAL A 271 2.15 -16.74 20.86
C VAL A 271 1.14 -15.94 21.68
N ILE A 272 0.03 -16.55 22.11
CA ILE A 272 -1.02 -15.88 22.87
C ILE A 272 -0.54 -15.55 24.29
N ALA A 273 0.17 -16.47 24.93
CA ALA A 273 0.63 -16.32 26.30
C ALA A 273 1.76 -15.29 26.43
N ASN A 274 2.75 -15.36 25.54
CA ASN A 274 4.00 -14.60 25.65
C ASN A 274 4.12 -13.43 24.66
N GLY A 275 3.21 -13.35 23.68
CA GLY A 275 3.20 -12.28 22.70
C GLY A 275 4.35 -12.36 21.70
N ARG A 276 4.40 -11.41 20.76
CA ARG A 276 5.41 -11.33 19.69
C ARG A 276 5.76 -9.88 19.35
N LEU A 277 7.05 -9.61 19.22
CA LEU A 277 7.64 -8.30 18.98
C LEU A 277 8.74 -8.38 17.90
N GLY A 278 8.41 -8.89 16.72
CA GLY A 278 9.34 -8.95 15.59
C GLY A 278 9.84 -7.57 15.17
N VAL A 279 11.06 -7.46 14.64
CA VAL A 279 11.63 -6.18 14.20
C VAL A 279 12.14 -6.33 12.77
N CYS A 280 11.89 -5.31 11.96
CA CYS A 280 12.55 -5.10 10.67
C CYS A 280 13.29 -3.76 10.77
N PRO A 281 14.62 -3.71 10.59
CA PRO A 281 15.36 -2.48 10.74
C PRO A 281 15.00 -1.45 9.65
N PRO A 282 15.13 -0.15 9.93
CA PRO A 282 15.04 0.88 8.91
C PRO A 282 16.25 0.84 7.97
N TRP A 283 16.04 1.14 6.69
CA TRP A 283 17.11 1.15 5.68
C TRP A 283 17.36 2.52 5.07
N ALA A 284 16.61 3.56 5.45
CA ALA A 284 16.74 4.91 4.87
C ALA A 284 18.14 5.53 5.01
N ASP A 285 18.88 5.18 6.07
CA ASP A 285 20.25 5.70 6.30
C ASP A 285 21.34 4.83 5.65
N THR A 286 20.98 3.64 5.14
CA THR A 286 21.92 2.67 4.56
C THR A 286 21.79 2.59 3.05
N LEU A 287 20.55 2.66 2.52
CA LEU A 287 20.23 2.49 1.12
C LEU A 287 19.76 3.80 0.51
N ASP A 288 20.18 4.08 -0.72
CA ASP A 288 19.67 5.23 -1.45
C ASP A 288 18.21 5.04 -1.90
N ALA A 289 17.55 6.15 -2.25
CA ALA A 289 16.14 6.14 -2.62
C ALA A 289 15.85 5.28 -3.86
N ALA A 290 16.78 5.18 -4.80
CA ALA A 290 16.62 4.38 -6.02
C ALA A 290 16.67 2.89 -5.69
N THR A 291 17.54 2.49 -4.78
CA THR A 291 17.68 1.12 -4.26
C THR A 291 16.45 0.74 -3.45
N ILE A 292 15.98 1.59 -2.54
CA ILE A 292 14.75 1.34 -1.77
C ILE A 292 13.54 1.17 -2.69
N LYS A 293 13.40 2.03 -3.71
CA LYS A 293 12.33 1.89 -4.70
C LYS A 293 12.46 0.62 -5.54
N SER A 294 13.68 0.27 -5.93
CA SER A 294 13.96 -0.98 -6.66
C SER A 294 13.59 -2.20 -5.82
N LEU A 295 13.99 -2.24 -4.54
CA LEU A 295 13.62 -3.31 -3.62
C LEU A 295 12.11 -3.44 -3.47
N ALA A 296 11.39 -2.35 -3.25
CA ALA A 296 9.94 -2.42 -3.07
C ALA A 296 9.20 -2.93 -4.31
N VAL A 297 9.61 -2.47 -5.51
CA VAL A 297 9.04 -2.97 -6.77
C VAL A 297 9.42 -4.43 -7.00
N TYR A 298 10.67 -4.81 -6.72
CA TYR A 298 11.15 -6.17 -6.88
C TYR A 298 10.41 -7.16 -5.97
N ILE A 299 10.26 -6.82 -4.69
CA ILE A 299 9.54 -7.62 -3.70
C ILE A 299 8.07 -7.79 -4.14
N TRP A 300 7.40 -6.70 -4.53
CA TRP A 300 6.02 -6.76 -5.03
C TRP A 300 5.86 -7.61 -6.30
N ASN A 301 6.79 -7.48 -7.26
CA ASN A 301 6.72 -8.30 -8.46
C ASN A 301 6.96 -9.78 -8.14
N THR A 302 7.88 -10.06 -7.21
CA THR A 302 8.18 -11.43 -6.77
C THR A 302 6.95 -12.07 -6.12
N SER A 303 6.20 -11.34 -5.28
CA SER A 303 4.96 -11.85 -4.68
C SER A 303 3.84 -12.16 -5.67
N LEU A 304 3.87 -11.52 -6.85
CA LEU A 304 2.96 -11.80 -7.95
C LEU A 304 3.48 -12.89 -8.90
N GLY A 305 4.68 -13.42 -8.67
CA GLY A 305 5.34 -14.39 -9.55
C GLY A 305 5.78 -13.82 -10.91
N LEU A 306 6.13 -12.52 -10.96
CA LEU A 306 6.49 -11.77 -12.17
C LEU A 306 8.00 -11.54 -12.34
#